data_AF-A0A534Q281-F1
#
_entry.id   AF-A0A534Q281-F1
#
_cell.length_a   1.000
_cell.length_b   1.000
_cell.length_c   1.000
_cell.angle_alpha   90.00
_cell.angle_beta   90.00
_cell.angle_gamma   90.00
#
_symmetry.space_group_name_H-M   'P 1'
#
loop_
_entity.id
_entity.type
_entity.pdbx_description
1 polymer ?
#
loop_
_entity_poly.entity_id
_entity_poly.type
_entity_poly.pdbx_seq_one_letter_code
_entity_poly.pdbx_strand_id
1 'polypeptide(L)'
;MKRSGGPGARLLIVEESLKDHHGHWFSYARGVAEWNQAEGVQVEVAAHADVDRRLEWSVPVHALFETSYWDGAYPARRNWKKQLRSVLRANWRAYRELAAHFANSDRYDLVFAPSVIVHQLLAWLAVLWRFGGRRIGCA
;
A
#
# COMPACT_ATOMS: atom_id res chain seq x y z
N MET A 1 -3.19 -23.50 14.99
CA MET A 1 -2.75 -22.40 14.09
C MET A 1 -3.93 -22.05 13.21
N LYS A 2 -4.59 -20.89 13.38
CA LYS A 2 -5.58 -20.43 12.40
C LYS A 2 -4.84 -20.17 11.09
N ARG A 3 -5.33 -20.72 9.98
CA ARG A 3 -4.75 -20.44 8.66
C ARG A 3 -4.91 -18.94 8.39
N SER A 4 -3.79 -18.29 8.06
CA SER A 4 -3.79 -16.97 7.46
C SER A 4 -4.36 -17.08 6.06
N GLY A 5 -5.58 -16.59 5.83
CA GLY A 5 -6.24 -16.56 4.53
C GLY A 5 -7.46 -17.48 4.39
N GLY A 6 -8.24 -17.25 3.32
CA GLY A 6 -9.50 -17.92 3.03
C GLY A 6 -10.73 -17.07 3.37
N PRO A 7 -11.94 -17.66 3.33
CA PRO A 7 -13.20 -16.94 3.50
C PRO A 7 -13.24 -16.10 4.78
N GLY A 8 -13.55 -14.81 4.64
CA GLY A 8 -13.66 -13.86 5.75
C GLY A 8 -12.34 -13.24 6.21
N ALA A 9 -11.19 -13.65 5.66
CA ALA A 9 -9.94 -12.94 5.88
C ALA A 9 -9.96 -11.55 5.23
N ARG A 10 -9.16 -10.61 5.75
CA ARG A 10 -9.05 -9.24 5.23
C ARG A 10 -7.67 -8.95 4.66
N LEU A 11 -7.64 -8.51 3.41
CA LEU A 11 -6.43 -8.14 2.66
C LEU A 11 -6.47 -6.66 2.28
N LEU A 12 -5.39 -5.95 2.60
CA LEU A 12 -5.12 -4.63 2.02
C LEU A 12 -4.01 -4.75 0.98
N ILE A 13 -4.30 -4.43 -0.27
CA ILE A 13 -3.29 -4.24 -1.32
C ILE A 13 -2.81 -2.79 -1.26
N VAL A 14 -1.51 -2.54 -1.29
CA VAL A 14 -0.93 -1.20 -1.18
C VAL A 14 -0.07 -0.89 -2.39
N GLU A 15 -0.56 -0.02 -3.27
CA GLU A 15 0.13 0.38 -4.49
C GLU A 15 0.12 1.91 -4.65
N GLU A 16 1.20 2.55 -4.20
CA GLU A 16 1.39 4.01 -4.24
C GLU A 16 1.35 4.57 -5.66
N SER A 17 1.75 3.79 -6.67
CA SER A 17 1.84 4.24 -8.06
C SER A 17 0.54 4.08 -8.84
N LEU A 18 -0.51 3.53 -8.23
CA LEU A 18 -1.78 3.28 -8.90
C LEU A 18 -2.56 4.59 -9.04
N LYS A 19 -2.48 5.20 -10.22
CA LYS A 19 -3.24 6.41 -10.60
C LYS A 19 -4.30 6.11 -11.65
N ASP A 20 -3.96 5.44 -12.74
CA ASP A 20 -4.85 5.27 -13.88
C ASP A 20 -4.64 3.90 -14.55
N HIS A 21 -5.13 3.73 -15.78
CA HIS A 21 -4.92 2.50 -16.56
C HIS A 21 -3.48 2.38 -17.11
N HIS A 22 -2.64 3.40 -16.97
CA HIS A 22 -1.29 3.40 -17.52
C HIS A 22 -0.30 2.73 -16.55
N GLY A 23 0.18 1.56 -16.96
CA GLY A 23 1.20 0.80 -16.26
C GLY A 23 0.73 -0.59 -15.84
N HIS A 24 1.68 -1.50 -15.61
CA HIS A 24 1.39 -2.88 -15.24
C HIS A 24 0.72 -3.01 -13.85
N TRP A 25 0.68 -1.95 -13.07
CA TRP A 25 0.22 -1.94 -11.68
C TRP A 25 -1.30 -2.12 -11.53
N PHE A 26 -2.12 -1.51 -12.40
CA PHE A 26 -3.58 -1.69 -12.35
C PHE A 26 -3.97 -3.15 -12.60
N SER A 27 -3.56 -3.72 -13.74
CA SER A 27 -3.89 -5.11 -14.09
C SER A 27 -3.37 -6.10 -13.05
N TYR A 28 -2.19 -5.82 -12.48
CA TYR A 28 -1.63 -6.65 -11.42
C TYR A 28 -2.43 -6.59 -10.12
N ALA A 29 -2.68 -5.38 -9.60
CA ALA A 29 -3.46 -5.20 -8.37
C ALA A 29 -4.90 -5.72 -8.54
N ARG A 30 -5.51 -5.52 -9.71
CA ARG A 30 -6.82 -6.06 -10.07
C ARG A 30 -6.80 -7.59 -10.06
N GLY A 31 -5.84 -8.23 -10.74
CA GLY A 31 -5.75 -9.69 -10.78
C GLY A 31 -5.56 -10.31 -9.39
N VAL A 32 -4.73 -9.69 -8.54
CA VAL A 32 -4.57 -10.12 -7.14
C VAL A 32 -5.86 -9.96 -6.36
N ALA A 33 -6.58 -8.84 -6.54
CA ALA A 33 -7.84 -8.61 -5.86
C ALA A 33 -8.93 -9.61 -6.27
N GLU A 34 -9.14 -9.80 -7.58
CA GLU A 34 -10.15 -10.71 -8.12
C GLU A 34 -9.90 -12.16 -7.68
N TRP A 35 -8.64 -12.63 -7.71
CA TRP A 35 -8.27 -13.96 -7.23
C TRP A 35 -8.64 -14.14 -5.75
N ASN A 36 -8.26 -13.18 -4.89
CA ASN A 36 -8.52 -13.30 -3.46
C ASN A 36 -10.01 -13.18 -3.13
N GLN A 37 -10.75 -12.32 -3.84
CA GLN A 37 -12.20 -12.25 -3.71
C GLN A 37 -12.88 -13.57 -4.08
N ALA A 38 -12.42 -14.25 -5.13
CA ALA A 38 -12.95 -15.56 -5.52
C ALA A 38 -12.77 -16.63 -4.43
N GLU A 39 -11.74 -16.48 -3.59
CA GLU A 39 -11.48 -17.32 -2.41
C GLU A 39 -12.22 -16.84 -1.14
N GLY A 40 -13.12 -15.85 -1.26
CA GLY A 40 -13.93 -15.31 -0.17
C GLY A 40 -13.19 -14.33 0.74
N VAL A 41 -12.01 -13.84 0.34
CA VAL A 41 -11.25 -12.81 1.07
C VAL A 41 -11.88 -11.44 0.83
N GLN A 42 -12.02 -10.64 1.88
CA GLN A 42 -12.39 -9.23 1.78
C GLN A 42 -11.15 -8.44 1.38
N VAL A 43 -11.15 -7.90 0.17
CA VAL A 43 -10.01 -7.15 -0.38
C VAL A 43 -10.34 -5.67 -0.44
N GLU A 44 -9.37 -4.85 -0.03
CA GLU A 44 -9.37 -3.40 -0.18
C GLU A 44 -8.04 -2.98 -0.82
N VAL A 45 -8.02 -1.84 -1.51
CA VAL A 45 -6.83 -1.30 -2.17
C VAL A 45 -6.50 0.07 -1.60
N ALA A 46 -5.26 0.33 -1.25
CA ALA A 46 -4.72 1.67 -1.01
C ALA A 46 -3.92 2.12 -2.23
N ALA A 47 -4.37 3.20 -2.85
CA ALA A 47 -3.87 3.73 -4.12
C ALA A 47 -3.37 5.18 -3.96
N HIS A 48 -2.85 5.74 -5.05
CA HIS A 48 -2.52 7.15 -5.10
C HIS A 48 -3.75 8.03 -4.83
N ALA A 49 -3.54 9.21 -4.28
CA ALA A 49 -4.59 10.20 -4.01
C ALA A 49 -5.35 10.63 -5.29
N ASP A 50 -4.67 10.54 -6.42
CA ASP A 50 -5.17 10.89 -7.76
C ASP A 50 -5.67 9.68 -8.55
N VAL A 51 -6.02 8.58 -7.87
CA VAL A 51 -6.55 7.40 -8.54
C VAL A 51 -7.82 7.76 -9.34
N ASP A 52 -7.83 7.39 -10.62
CA ASP A 52 -8.94 7.62 -11.53
C ASP A 52 -10.14 6.81 -11.05
N ARG A 53 -11.19 7.54 -10.68
CA ARG A 53 -12.44 6.96 -10.20
C ARG A 53 -13.20 6.18 -11.27
N ARG A 54 -12.79 6.31 -12.53
CA ARG A 54 -13.32 5.52 -13.66
C ARG A 54 -12.70 4.13 -13.76
N LEU A 55 -11.62 3.85 -13.02
CA LEU A 55 -11.08 2.51 -12.94
C LEU A 55 -12.16 1.57 -12.40
N GLU A 56 -12.50 0.55 -13.17
CA GLU A 56 -13.46 -0.48 -12.78
C GLU A 56 -12.84 -1.38 -11.71
N TRP A 57 -13.06 -1.03 -10.44
CA TRP A 57 -12.70 -1.85 -9.30
C TRP A 57 -13.90 -2.63 -8.79
N SER A 58 -13.71 -3.94 -8.58
CA SER A 58 -14.66 -4.80 -7.85
C SER A 58 -14.51 -4.69 -6.33
N VAL A 59 -13.58 -3.85 -5.85
CA VAL A 59 -13.17 -3.72 -4.45
C VAL A 59 -13.14 -2.25 -4.02
N PRO A 60 -13.30 -1.96 -2.72
CA PRO A 60 -13.07 -0.61 -2.19
C PRO A 60 -11.64 -0.14 -2.44
N VAL A 61 -11.49 1.12 -2.89
CA VAL A 61 -10.21 1.77 -3.11
C VAL A 61 -10.09 3.02 -2.24
N HIS A 62 -9.00 3.11 -1.50
CA HIS A 62 -8.62 4.20 -0.63
C HIS A 62 -7.55 5.05 -1.32
N ALA A 63 -7.89 6.29 -1.63
CA ALA A 63 -6.97 7.28 -2.19
C ALA A 63 -6.09 7.83 -1.06
N LEU A 64 -4.90 7.25 -0.84
CA LEU A 64 -4.07 7.53 0.34
C LEU A 64 -2.82 8.35 0.03
N PHE A 65 -2.06 7.96 -0.99
CA PHE A 65 -0.70 8.46 -1.16
C PHE A 65 -0.66 9.74 -1.98
N GLU A 66 -0.13 10.83 -1.41
CA GLU A 66 -0.03 12.12 -2.10
C GLU A 66 1.04 12.12 -3.22
N THR A 67 2.04 11.24 -3.12
CA THR A 67 3.15 11.18 -4.06
C THR A 67 3.55 9.75 -4.32
N SER A 68 4.02 9.47 -5.52
CA SER A 68 4.60 8.19 -5.92
C SER A 68 6.06 8.33 -6.40
N TYR A 69 6.70 7.20 -6.70
CA TYR A 69 7.99 7.18 -7.38
C TYR A 69 7.98 7.96 -8.71
N TRP A 70 6.90 7.83 -9.47
CA TRP A 70 6.77 8.40 -10.82
C TRP A 70 6.57 9.92 -10.82
N ASP A 71 6.24 10.51 -9.67
CA ASP A 71 6.14 11.96 -9.49
C ASP A 71 7.51 12.64 -9.32
N GLY A 72 8.60 11.91 -9.54
CA GLY A 72 9.96 12.43 -9.38
C GLY A 72 10.33 12.67 -7.92
N ALA A 73 9.63 12.03 -6.97
CA ALA A 73 9.90 12.14 -5.54
C ALA A 73 11.34 11.71 -5.18
N TYR A 74 11.98 10.89 -6.03
CA TYR A 74 13.33 10.37 -5.85
C TYR A 74 14.31 11.02 -6.85
N PRO A 75 15.24 11.88 -6.39
CA PRO A 75 16.17 12.56 -7.27
C PRO A 75 17.21 11.61 -7.85
N ALA A 76 17.66 11.89 -9.07
CA ALA A 76 18.81 11.21 -9.67
C ALA A 76 20.06 11.33 -8.76
N ARG A 77 20.88 10.27 -8.73
CA ARG A 77 22.02 9.99 -7.82
C ARG A 77 23.15 11.06 -7.71
N ARG A 78 23.00 12.26 -8.28
CA ARG A 78 24.05 13.28 -8.36
C ARG A 78 24.37 14.01 -7.05
N ASN A 79 23.49 13.98 -6.04
CA ASN A 79 23.74 14.69 -4.77
C ASN A 79 23.22 13.89 -3.56
N TRP A 80 24.15 13.29 -2.82
CA TRP A 80 23.84 12.40 -1.69
C TRP A 80 23.03 13.07 -0.58
N LYS A 81 23.26 14.37 -0.29
CA LYS A 81 22.48 15.11 0.72
C LYS A 81 21.03 15.29 0.28
N LYS A 82 20.81 15.61 -1.00
CA LYS A 82 19.46 15.72 -1.56
C LYS A 82 18.77 14.36 -1.62
N GLN A 83 19.51 13.32 -1.97
CA GLN A 83 19.01 11.94 -1.98
C GLN A 83 18.59 11.50 -0.58
N LEU A 84 19.44 11.64 0.43
CA LEU A 84 19.11 11.28 1.82
C LEU A 84 17.86 12.03 2.31
N ARG A 85 17.76 13.34 2.06
CA ARG A 85 16.55 14.12 2.42
C ARG A 85 15.30 13.60 1.70
N SER A 86 15.39 13.23 0.42
CA SER A 86 14.27 12.65 -0.32
C SER A 86 13.84 11.32 0.29
N VAL A 87 14.78 10.43 0.61
CA VAL A 87 14.49 9.15 1.27
C VAL A 87 13.82 9.34 2.63
N LEU A 88 14.33 10.25 3.47
CA LEU A 88 13.72 10.53 4.76
C LEU A 88 12.31 11.09 4.62
N ARG A 89 12.07 11.98 3.65
CA ARG A 89 10.73 12.52 3.37
C ARG A 89 9.79 11.42 2.86
N ALA A 90 10.24 10.55 1.96
CA ALA A 90 9.45 9.44 1.44
C ALA A 90 9.00 8.52 2.57
N ASN A 91 9.92 8.13 3.47
CA ASN A 91 9.57 7.32 4.63
C ASN A 91 8.59 8.04 5.57
N TRP A 92 8.81 9.32 5.85
CA TRP A 92 7.93 10.09 6.73
C TRP A 92 6.50 10.20 6.18
N ARG A 93 6.35 10.47 4.87
CA ARG A 93 5.04 10.55 4.21
C ARG A 93 4.33 9.21 4.21
N ALA A 94 4.99 8.17 3.72
CA ALA A 94 4.43 6.82 3.67
C ALA A 94 4.01 6.34 5.07
N TYR A 95 4.84 6.59 6.09
CA TYR A 95 4.46 6.28 7.48
C TYR A 95 3.25 7.08 7.93
N ARG A 96 3.21 8.39 7.69
CA ARG A 96 2.09 9.25 8.10
C ARG A 96 0.78 8.79 7.47
N GLU A 97 0.77 8.54 6.17
CA GLU A 97 -0.41 8.13 5.39
C GLU A 97 -0.89 6.73 5.81
N LEU A 98 0.03 5.74 5.87
CA LEU A 98 -0.30 4.40 6.33
C LEU A 98 -0.75 4.38 7.79
N ALA A 99 -0.08 5.12 8.66
CA ALA A 99 -0.45 5.17 10.08
C ALA A 99 -1.82 5.83 10.30
N ALA A 100 -2.16 6.85 9.52
CA ALA A 100 -3.49 7.46 9.54
C ALA A 100 -4.56 6.45 9.08
N HIS A 101 -4.28 5.68 8.03
CA HIS A 101 -5.17 4.60 7.58
C HIS A 101 -5.35 3.54 8.67
N PHE A 102 -4.28 2.88 9.11
CA PHE A 102 -4.36 1.79 10.10
C PHE A 102 -4.89 2.22 11.47
N ALA A 103 -4.82 3.50 11.83
CA ALA A 103 -5.44 4.01 13.06
C ALA A 103 -6.97 3.95 13.01
N ASN A 104 -7.56 4.14 11.81
CA ASN A 104 -8.99 4.22 11.58
C ASN A 104 -9.59 2.96 10.94
N SER A 105 -8.76 2.11 10.36
CA SER A 105 -9.20 0.85 9.75
C SER A 105 -9.28 -0.27 10.77
N ASP A 106 -10.18 -1.21 10.55
CA ASP A 106 -10.17 -2.50 11.22
C ASP A 106 -8.88 -3.29 10.92
N ARG A 107 -8.76 -4.45 11.56
CA ARG A 107 -7.62 -5.34 11.37
C ARG A 107 -7.61 -5.95 9.97
N TYR A 108 -6.45 -5.93 9.34
CA TYR A 108 -6.13 -6.74 8.16
C TYR A 108 -5.31 -7.96 8.57
N ASP A 109 -5.66 -9.13 8.05
CA ASP A 109 -4.88 -10.35 8.23
C ASP A 109 -3.60 -10.33 7.42
N LEU A 110 -3.66 -9.69 6.24
CA LEU A 110 -2.52 -9.52 5.34
C LEU A 110 -2.50 -8.12 4.72
N VAL A 111 -1.31 -7.55 4.63
CA VAL A 111 -1.04 -6.34 3.84
C VAL A 111 -0.06 -6.73 2.74
N PHE A 112 -0.47 -6.54 1.49
CA PHE A 112 0.31 -6.88 0.31
C PHE A 112 0.76 -5.60 -0.40
N ALA A 113 2.07 -5.32 -0.34
CA ALA A 113 2.66 -4.14 -0.96
C ALA A 113 3.63 -4.56 -2.08
N PRO A 114 3.17 -4.68 -3.34
CA PRO A 114 4.01 -5.21 -4.42
C PRO A 114 5.14 -4.27 -4.84
N SER A 115 4.99 -2.96 -4.64
CA SER A 115 5.93 -1.94 -5.09
C SER A 115 6.75 -1.32 -3.96
N VAL A 116 7.05 -2.06 -2.88
CA VAL A 116 7.92 -1.53 -1.81
C VAL A 116 9.31 -1.22 -2.37
N ILE A 117 9.62 0.07 -2.44
CA ILE A 117 10.95 0.54 -2.83
C ILE A 117 11.83 0.60 -1.57
N VAL A 118 13.14 0.38 -1.73
CA VAL A 118 14.14 0.49 -0.65
C VAL A 118 14.00 1.80 0.16
N HIS A 119 13.52 2.87 -0.49
CA HIS A 119 13.31 4.18 0.11
C HIS A 119 12.10 4.28 1.04
N GLN A 120 11.28 3.24 1.20
CA GLN A 120 10.12 3.20 2.10
C GLN A 120 10.25 2.12 3.19
N LEU A 121 11.38 1.39 3.24
CA LEU A 121 11.57 0.29 4.20
C LEU A 121 11.43 0.76 5.66
N LEU A 122 11.92 1.96 6.01
CA LEU A 122 11.80 2.47 7.38
C LEU A 122 10.35 2.78 7.74
N ALA A 123 9.56 3.27 6.78
CA ALA A 123 8.12 3.48 6.98
C ALA A 123 7.42 2.16 7.31
N TRP A 124 7.67 1.11 6.52
CA TRP A 124 7.07 -0.20 6.73
C TRP A 124 7.50 -0.84 8.05
N LEU A 125 8.78 -0.74 8.43
CA LEU A 125 9.24 -1.20 9.73
C LEU A 125 8.54 -0.46 10.88
N ALA A 126 8.38 0.86 10.76
CA ALA A 126 7.68 1.67 11.76
C ALA A 126 6.18 1.34 11.83
N VAL A 127 5.52 1.11 10.69
CA VAL A 127 4.12 0.67 10.61
C VAL A 127 3.96 -0.69 11.27
N LEU A 128 4.80 -1.67 10.94
CA LEU A 128 4.75 -3.01 11.53
C LEU A 128 5.03 -2.98 13.02
N TRP A 129 6.00 -2.18 13.48
CA TRP A 129 6.27 -2.02 14.92
C TRP A 129 5.06 -1.43 15.66
N ARG A 130 4.38 -0.45 15.07
CA ARG A 130 3.24 0.22 15.68
C ARG A 130 1.94 -0.60 15.61
N PHE A 131 1.68 -1.27 14.51
CA PHE A 131 0.37 -1.86 14.19
C PHE A 131 0.39 -3.39 14.04
N GLY A 132 1.56 -4.02 13.97
CA GLY A 132 1.70 -5.47 13.93
C GLY A 132 1.09 -6.14 15.15
N GLY A 133 0.43 -7.28 14.93
CA GLY A 133 -0.31 -8.04 15.95
C GLY A 133 -1.60 -7.39 16.44
N ARG A 134 -1.83 -6.10 16.12
CA ARG A 134 -3.02 -5.33 16.53
C ARG A 134 -3.96 -5.09 15.35
N ARG A 135 -3.46 -4.41 14.32
CA ARG A 135 -4.18 -4.07 13.08
C ARG A 135 -3.65 -4.82 11.86
N ILE A 136 -2.47 -5.44 11.95
CA ILE A 136 -1.83 -6.17 10.84
C ILE A 136 -1.40 -7.55 11.32
N GLY A 137 -1.74 -8.59 10.55
CA GLY A 137 -1.33 -9.98 10.78
C GLY A 137 -2.43 -10.83 11.41
N CYS A 138 -2.21 -12.14 11.52
CA CYS A 138 -3.19 -13.07 12.09
C CYS A 138 -3.21 -13.06 13.62
N ALA A 139 -4.41 -13.27 14.19
CA ALA A 139 -4.63 -13.38 15.63
C ALA A 139 -4.15 -14.73 16.16
#